data_AF-A0A914PSH4-F1
#
_entry.id   AF-A0A914PSH4-F1
#
_cell.length_a   1.000
_cell.length_b   1.000
_cell.length_c   1.000
_cell.angle_alpha   90.00
_cell.angle_beta   90.00
_cell.angle_gamma   90.00
#
_symmetry.space_group_name_H-M   'P 1'
#
loop_
_entity.id
_entity.type
_entity.pdbx_description
1 polymer ?
#
loop_
_entity_poly.entity_id
_entity_poly.type
_entity_poly.pdbx_seq_one_letter_code
_entity_poly.pdbx_strand_id
1 'polypeptide(L)'
;MTSQRSKKRKLDDSKSKVLKILMANRLFIFEKVSLLASYKKLVNEAFNGGIQEMQNLTTDKAVKEINKFVHDSTDGMIKEIVTEDAISNVLLVLINAVYFCGFWETPFEPILQCKFYGKTIQKIDMMEQIVDKDVGWNMRSGEEWKALGIPYQTRKAWLFIVLPKKRNGLSTLLKSFDYAVFKDITTRFVFKQVKRKDISSIHRRLISCDFSTIK
;
A
#
# COMPACT_ATOMS: atom_id res chain seq x y z
N MET A 1 -11.94 29.89 36.31
CA MET A 1 -11.69 28.54 35.77
C MET A 1 -12.99 27.96 35.22
N THR A 2 -13.26 28.09 33.91
CA THR A 2 -14.12 27.14 33.19
C THR A 2 -13.95 27.28 31.68
N SER A 3 -13.27 26.29 31.10
CA SER A 3 -13.53 25.62 29.82
C SER A 3 -13.73 26.47 28.56
N GLN A 4 -12.63 26.74 27.85
CA GLN A 4 -12.65 27.03 26.41
C GLN A 4 -12.94 25.73 25.64
N ARG A 5 -14.12 25.65 25.04
CA ARG A 5 -14.54 24.57 24.14
C ARG A 5 -13.83 24.75 22.79
N SER A 6 -12.85 23.90 22.49
CA SER A 6 -12.11 23.95 21.24
C SER A 6 -13.02 23.64 20.05
N LYS A 7 -13.07 24.57 19.09
CA LYS A 7 -13.72 24.38 17.78
C LYS A 7 -12.91 23.33 17.01
N LYS A 8 -13.43 22.12 16.89
CA LYS A 8 -12.96 21.14 15.89
C LYS A 8 -13.07 21.79 14.51
N ARG A 9 -11.93 22.04 13.86
CA ARG A 9 -11.84 22.37 12.44
C ARG A 9 -12.56 21.25 11.67
N LYS A 10 -13.73 21.55 11.09
CA LYS A 10 -14.30 20.73 10.03
C LYS A 10 -13.30 20.74 8.88
N LEU A 11 -12.71 19.59 8.59
CA LEU A 11 -11.93 19.39 7.38
C LEU A 11 -12.90 19.57 6.21
N ASP A 12 -12.55 20.48 5.31
CA ASP A 12 -13.30 20.83 4.10
C ASP A 12 -13.50 19.58 3.23
N ASP A 13 -14.77 19.13 3.13
CA ASP A 13 -15.23 17.91 2.45
C ASP A 13 -15.25 18.03 0.91
N SER A 14 -14.62 19.09 0.38
CA SER A 14 -14.58 19.42 -1.05
C SER A 14 -13.26 19.04 -1.75
N LYS A 15 -12.24 18.56 -1.02
CA LYS A 15 -10.96 18.15 -1.62
C LYS A 15 -11.01 16.71 -2.13
N SER A 16 -11.55 16.57 -3.34
CA SER A 16 -11.32 15.50 -4.31
C SER A 16 -11.43 14.06 -3.80
N LYS A 17 -12.59 13.44 -4.07
CA LYS A 17 -12.88 12.00 -4.02
C LYS A 17 -11.99 11.20 -4.98
N VAL A 18 -10.68 11.18 -4.74
CA VAL A 18 -9.68 10.75 -5.73
C VAL A 18 -8.82 9.64 -5.15
N LEU A 19 -8.73 8.56 -5.91
CA LEU A 19 -7.70 7.55 -5.76
C LEU A 19 -6.35 8.21 -6.05
N LYS A 20 -5.49 8.28 -5.03
CA LYS A 20 -4.18 8.89 -5.11
C LYS A 20 -3.11 7.80 -5.15
N ILE A 21 -2.36 7.76 -6.23
CA ILE A 21 -1.17 6.92 -6.39
C ILE A 21 -0.01 7.87 -6.66
N LEU A 22 0.92 7.94 -5.72
CA LEU A 22 2.16 8.70 -5.86
C LEU A 22 3.32 7.72 -5.97
N MET A 23 4.24 7.99 -6.88
CA MET A 23 5.40 7.14 -7.12
C MET A 23 6.66 7.99 -7.13
N ALA A 24 7.69 7.51 -6.44
CA ALA A 24 9.03 8.08 -6.44
C ALA A 24 10.00 7.04 -7.03
N ASN A 25 10.30 7.20 -8.32
CA ASN A 25 11.24 6.34 -9.05
C ASN A 25 12.44 7.18 -9.46
N ARG A 26 13.64 6.84 -8.98
CA ARG A 26 14.87 7.54 -9.36
C ARG A 26 16.09 6.66 -9.18
N LEU A 27 17.01 6.78 -10.14
CA LEU A 27 18.35 6.22 -10.03
C LEU A 27 19.31 7.29 -9.51
N PHE A 28 19.98 6.99 -8.42
CA PHE A 28 21.00 7.84 -7.81
C PHE A 28 22.38 7.24 -8.04
N ILE A 29 23.35 8.06 -8.46
CA ILE A 29 24.69 7.59 -8.85
C ILE A 29 25.74 8.33 -8.02
N PHE A 30 26.50 7.60 -7.22
CA PHE A 30 27.42 8.15 -6.22
C PHE A 30 28.84 8.27 -6.74
N GLU A 31 29.25 7.42 -7.68
CA GLU A 31 30.58 7.48 -8.28
C GLU A 31 30.58 8.14 -9.67
N LYS A 32 31.78 8.56 -10.10
CA LYS A 32 32.04 9.10 -11.45
C LYS A 32 31.93 8.00 -12.51
N VAL A 33 30.70 7.57 -12.78
CA VAL A 33 30.39 6.61 -13.83
C VAL A 33 29.76 7.34 -15.01
N SER A 34 30.37 7.19 -16.19
CA SER A 34 29.80 7.69 -17.43
C SER A 34 28.74 6.70 -17.94
N LEU A 35 27.47 7.00 -17.68
CA LEU A 35 26.38 6.24 -18.27
C LEU A 35 26.28 6.54 -19.78
N LEU A 36 26.02 5.50 -20.56
CA LEU A 36 25.71 5.62 -21.98
C LEU A 36 24.51 6.56 -22.18
N ALA A 37 24.60 7.46 -23.17
CA ALA A 37 23.51 8.39 -23.48
C ALA A 37 22.21 7.65 -23.83
N SER A 38 22.32 6.52 -24.53
CA SER A 38 21.18 5.63 -24.83
C SER A 38 20.52 5.08 -23.56
N TYR A 39 21.31 4.75 -22.54
CA TYR A 39 20.78 4.28 -21.25
C TYR A 39 20.07 5.42 -20.50
N LYS A 40 20.67 6.61 -20.43
CA LYS A 40 20.02 7.79 -19.81
C LYS A 40 18.68 8.10 -20.48
N LYS A 41 18.61 8.03 -21.81
CA LYS A 41 17.37 8.22 -22.57
C LYS A 41 16.32 7.17 -22.21
N LEU A 42 16.68 5.89 -22.24
CA LEU A 42 15.78 4.79 -21.91
C LEU A 42 15.20 4.91 -20.49
N VAL A 43 16.02 5.24 -19.50
CA VAL A 43 15.56 5.37 -18.11
C VAL A 43 14.52 6.47 -17.95
N ASN A 44 14.77 7.63 -18.54
CA ASN A 44 13.84 8.76 -18.49
C ASN A 44 12.52 8.45 -19.22
N GLU A 45 12.59 7.82 -20.40
CA GLU A 45 11.40 7.53 -21.21
C GLU A 45 10.56 6.38 -20.65
N ALA A 46 11.19 5.30 -20.17
CA ALA A 46 10.48 4.08 -19.77
C ALA A 46 9.94 4.13 -18.33
N PHE A 47 10.65 4.79 -17.42
CA PHE A 47 10.30 4.76 -16.00
C PHE A 47 9.71 6.07 -15.49
N ASN A 48 9.67 7.10 -16.36
CA ASN A 48 9.37 8.47 -15.98
C ASN A 48 10.19 8.91 -14.74
N GLY A 49 11.34 8.25 -14.58
CA GLY A 49 12.18 8.25 -13.39
C GLY A 49 13.50 8.84 -13.77
N GLY A 50 13.88 9.89 -13.06
CA GLY A 50 15.10 10.62 -13.35
C GLY A 50 16.36 9.83 -13.00
N ILE A 51 17.48 10.30 -13.52
CA ILE A 51 18.81 9.96 -13.02
C ILE A 51 19.36 11.19 -12.32
N GLN A 52 19.86 11.02 -11.09
CA GLN A 52 20.51 12.10 -10.35
C GLN A 52 21.93 11.67 -9.94
N GLU A 53 22.90 12.45 -10.41
CA GLU A 53 24.31 12.26 -10.08
C GLU A 53 24.62 12.96 -8.75
N MET A 54 25.24 12.21 -7.82
CA MET A 54 25.50 12.59 -6.43
C MET A 54 26.98 12.65 -6.08
N GLN A 55 27.85 12.63 -7.10
CA GLN A 55 29.31 12.47 -7.00
C GLN A 55 30.03 13.51 -6.14
N ASN A 56 29.40 14.66 -5.89
CA ASN A 56 29.96 15.75 -5.10
C ASN A 56 29.34 15.87 -3.69
N LEU A 57 28.51 14.90 -3.29
CA LEU A 57 27.86 14.88 -1.98
C LEU A 57 28.57 13.92 -1.04
N THR A 58 28.70 14.34 0.22
CA THR A 58 28.97 13.45 1.34
C THR A 58 27.78 12.51 1.55
N THR A 59 28.01 11.34 2.14
CA THR A 59 26.96 10.34 2.40
C THR A 59 25.76 10.94 3.14
N ASP A 60 25.99 11.75 4.17
CA ASP A 60 24.93 12.40 4.95
C ASP A 60 24.04 13.34 4.09
N LYS A 61 24.66 14.08 3.15
CA LYS A 61 23.95 14.96 2.23
C LYS A 61 23.18 14.16 1.19
N ALA A 62 23.74 13.06 0.70
CA ALA A 62 23.07 12.20 -0.25
C ALA A 62 21.84 11.50 0.37
N VAL A 63 21.94 11.03 1.62
CA VAL A 63 20.77 10.50 2.37
C VAL A 63 19.67 11.55 2.45
N LYS A 64 20.01 12.78 2.88
CA LYS A 64 19.04 13.88 2.99
C LYS A 64 18.38 14.19 1.66
N GLU A 65 19.14 14.21 0.57
CA GLU A 65 18.62 14.50 -0.77
C GLU A 65 17.70 13.38 -1.28
N ILE A 66 18.05 12.11 -1.06
CA ILE A 66 17.20 10.97 -1.43
C ILE A 66 15.90 10.98 -0.62
N ASN A 67 15.99 11.09 0.70
CA ASN A 67 14.81 11.10 1.58
C ASN A 67 13.92 12.30 1.29
N LYS A 68 14.49 13.48 1.01
CA LYS A 68 13.74 14.66 0.57
C LYS A 68 13.04 14.41 -0.76
N PHE A 69 13.72 13.84 -1.74
CA PHE A 69 13.09 13.50 -3.02
C PHE A 69 11.88 12.57 -2.84
N VAL A 70 12.00 11.53 -2.01
CA VAL A 70 10.90 10.60 -1.74
C VAL A 70 9.78 11.28 -0.94
N HIS A 71 10.13 12.06 0.08
CA HIS A 71 9.17 12.85 0.84
C HIS A 71 8.35 13.75 -0.08
N ASP A 72 9.00 14.56 -0.90
CA ASP A 72 8.33 15.52 -1.78
C ASP A 72 7.51 14.80 -2.86
N SER A 73 8.03 13.70 -3.43
CA SER A 73 7.32 12.90 -4.44
C SER A 73 6.11 12.14 -3.88
N THR A 74 6.04 11.97 -2.56
CA THR A 74 4.95 11.24 -1.87
C THR A 74 4.09 12.16 -1.00
N ASP A 75 4.18 13.48 -1.19
CA ASP A 75 3.50 14.50 -0.38
C ASP A 75 3.69 14.31 1.14
N GLY A 76 4.89 13.90 1.53
CA GLY A 76 5.32 13.68 2.92
C GLY A 76 4.82 12.39 3.56
N MET A 77 4.18 11.51 2.79
CA MET A 77 3.65 10.25 3.32
C MET A 77 4.75 9.22 3.59
N ILE A 78 5.82 9.22 2.78
CA ILE A 78 7.04 8.45 3.04
C ILE A 78 8.14 9.43 3.42
N LYS A 79 8.49 9.46 4.70
CA LYS A 79 9.43 10.45 5.25
C LYS A 79 10.89 10.10 4.96
N GLU A 80 11.22 8.83 5.15
CA GLU A 80 12.57 8.31 5.02
C GLU A 80 12.50 6.93 4.37
N ILE A 81 13.42 6.65 3.46
CA ILE A 81 13.54 5.39 2.73
C ILE A 81 14.95 4.80 2.79
N VAL A 82 15.96 5.64 3.05
CA VAL A 82 17.37 5.22 3.19
C VAL A 82 18.00 5.81 4.45
N THR A 83 18.96 5.08 4.99
CA THR A 83 19.87 5.50 6.07
C THR A 83 21.29 5.64 5.53
N GLU A 84 22.20 6.25 6.30
CA GLU A 84 23.61 6.39 5.91
C GLU A 84 24.28 5.04 5.68
N ASP A 85 24.04 4.08 6.58
CA ASP A 85 24.61 2.73 6.47
C ASP A 85 24.18 2.04 5.16
N ALA A 86 22.92 2.22 4.74
CA ALA A 86 22.35 1.59 3.56
C ALA A 86 22.98 2.05 2.24
N ILE A 87 23.60 3.23 2.22
CA ILE A 87 24.22 3.81 1.01
C ILE A 87 25.72 4.09 1.19
N SER A 88 26.31 3.64 2.30
CA SER A 88 27.75 3.70 2.51
C SER A 88 28.43 2.74 1.54
N ASN A 89 29.33 3.26 0.67
CA ASN A 89 30.10 2.47 -0.31
C ASN A 89 29.28 1.81 -1.44
N VAL A 90 28.22 2.45 -1.92
CA VAL A 90 27.46 1.98 -3.10
C VAL A 90 27.77 2.82 -4.33
N LEU A 91 27.83 2.19 -5.50
CA LEU A 91 28.00 2.88 -6.78
C LEU A 91 26.72 3.60 -7.23
N LEU A 92 25.59 2.91 -7.06
CA LEU A 92 24.27 3.32 -7.51
C LEU A 92 23.20 2.85 -6.54
N VAL A 93 22.12 3.62 -6.42
CA VAL A 93 20.91 3.25 -5.65
C VAL A 93 19.70 3.47 -6.54
N LEU A 94 18.91 2.41 -6.72
CA LEU A 94 17.59 2.52 -7.34
C LEU A 94 16.54 2.67 -6.24
N ILE A 95 15.84 3.80 -6.26
CA ILE A 95 14.72 4.06 -5.37
C ILE A 95 13.42 3.81 -6.13
N ASN A 96 12.56 2.99 -5.54
CA ASN A 96 11.16 2.79 -5.94
C ASN A 96 10.31 2.91 -4.67
N ALA A 97 9.53 3.99 -4.57
CA ALA A 97 8.59 4.19 -3.48
C ALA A 97 7.20 4.42 -4.06
N VAL A 98 6.18 3.78 -3.46
CA VAL A 98 4.78 3.90 -3.90
C VAL A 98 3.92 4.22 -2.69
N TYR A 99 3.20 5.34 -2.77
CA TYR A 99 2.14 5.68 -1.83
C TYR A 99 0.79 5.52 -2.52
N PHE A 100 -0.09 4.75 -1.89
CA PHE A 100 -1.45 4.52 -2.35
C PHE A 100 -2.43 4.96 -1.27
N CYS A 101 -3.40 5.78 -1.64
CA CYS A 101 -4.52 6.15 -0.78
C CYS A 101 -5.79 6.29 -1.61
N GLY A 102 -6.86 5.66 -1.14
CA GLY A 102 -8.15 5.74 -1.80
C GLY A 102 -9.26 5.63 -0.77
N PHE A 103 -10.40 6.23 -1.11
CA PHE A 103 -11.63 6.05 -0.36
C PHE A 103 -12.33 4.77 -0.81
N TRP A 104 -12.86 4.00 0.13
CA TRP A 104 -13.74 2.88 -0.16
C TRP A 104 -14.99 3.35 -0.89
N GLU A 105 -15.48 2.56 -1.84
CA GLU A 105 -16.76 2.84 -2.50
C GLU A 105 -17.89 2.96 -1.49
N THR A 106 -17.96 2.00 -0.58
CA THR A 106 -18.82 2.04 0.59
C THR A 106 -17.92 2.10 1.83
N PRO A 107 -17.97 3.19 2.62
CA PRO A 107 -17.16 3.33 3.83
C PRO A 107 -17.44 2.23 4.87
N PHE A 108 -16.43 1.95 5.69
CA PHE A 108 -16.58 1.11 6.88
C PHE A 108 -16.99 1.97 8.09
N GLU A 109 -17.87 1.43 8.92
CA GLU A 109 -18.18 1.96 10.23
C GLU A 109 -17.33 1.28 11.31
N PRO A 110 -16.83 2.02 12.32
CA PRO A 110 -16.08 1.43 13.42
C PRO A 110 -16.99 0.58 14.31
N ILE A 111 -16.46 -0.54 14.81
CA ILE A 111 -17.14 -1.40 15.77
C ILE A 111 -16.28 -1.65 17.02
N LEU A 112 -16.86 -2.37 17.99
CA LEU A 112 -16.18 -2.76 19.23
C LEU A 112 -14.94 -3.62 18.98
N GLN A 113 -14.03 -3.55 19.94
CA GLN A 113 -12.82 -4.37 19.95
C GLN A 113 -13.13 -5.87 19.93
N CYS A 114 -12.58 -6.57 18.95
CA CYS A 114 -12.73 -8.03 18.81
C CYS A 114 -11.40 -8.74 19.07
N LYS A 115 -11.46 -10.02 19.43
CA LYS A 115 -10.26 -10.86 19.52
C LYS A 115 -9.73 -11.17 18.12
N PHE A 116 -8.46 -10.84 17.88
CA PHE A 116 -7.71 -11.22 16.70
C PHE A 116 -6.70 -12.31 17.02
N TYR A 117 -6.66 -13.30 16.15
CA TYR A 117 -5.87 -14.52 16.34
C TYR A 117 -4.68 -14.51 15.38
N GLY A 118 -3.63 -13.77 15.76
CA GLY A 118 -2.33 -13.79 15.09
C GLY A 118 -1.37 -14.78 15.76
N LYS A 119 -0.07 -14.46 15.79
CA LYS A 119 0.91 -15.19 16.61
C LYS A 119 0.53 -15.18 18.09
N THR A 120 -0.01 -14.05 18.55
CA THR A 120 -0.62 -13.89 19.87
C THR A 120 -2.06 -13.42 19.72
N ILE A 121 -2.89 -13.71 20.73
CA ILE A 121 -4.28 -13.26 20.77
C ILE A 121 -4.32 -11.84 21.33
N GLN A 122 -4.91 -10.92 20.58
CA GLN A 122 -5.00 -9.51 20.97
C GLN A 122 -6.42 -8.99 20.75
N LYS A 123 -6.85 -8.01 21.55
CA LYS A 123 -8.07 -7.25 21.25
C LYS A 123 -7.70 -6.10 20.32
N ILE A 124 -8.37 -6.00 19.19
CA ILE A 124 -8.10 -4.97 18.18
C ILE A 124 -9.38 -4.27 17.76
N ASP A 125 -9.26 -3.00 17.40
CA ASP A 125 -10.36 -2.23 16.83
C ASP A 125 -10.72 -2.82 15.47
N MET A 126 -11.99 -3.18 15.31
CA MET A 126 -12.51 -3.69 14.06
C MET A 126 -13.39 -2.63 13.41
N MET A 127 -13.58 -2.76 12.11
CA MET A 127 -14.53 -1.97 11.35
C MET A 127 -15.42 -2.92 10.55
N GLU A 128 -16.67 -2.55 10.36
CA GLU A 128 -17.64 -3.32 9.63
C GLU A 128 -18.22 -2.52 8.47
N GLN A 129 -18.62 -3.23 7.43
CA GLN A 129 -19.33 -2.63 6.31
C GLN A 129 -20.54 -3.50 6.03
N ILE A 130 -21.69 -2.85 5.94
CA ILE A 130 -22.96 -3.47 5.56
C ILE A 130 -23.23 -3.01 4.14
N VAL A 131 -23.32 -3.95 3.21
CA VAL A 131 -23.60 -3.66 1.80
C VAL A 131 -24.97 -4.19 1.46
N ASP A 132 -25.77 -3.36 0.79
CA ASP A 132 -27.09 -3.75 0.32
C ASP A 132 -27.00 -4.89 -0.72
N LYS A 133 -28.05 -5.72 -0.74
CA LYS A 133 -28.12 -6.94 -1.54
C LYS A 133 -27.90 -6.71 -3.04
N ASP A 134 -28.11 -5.49 -3.51
CA ASP A 134 -28.05 -5.11 -4.93
C ASP A 134 -26.67 -4.60 -5.37
N VAL A 135 -25.75 -4.31 -4.44
CA VAL A 135 -24.41 -3.78 -4.76
C VAL A 135 -23.36 -4.90 -4.87
N GLY A 136 -23.61 -6.04 -4.21
CA GLY A 136 -22.82 -7.27 -4.31
C GLY A 136 -21.40 -7.19 -3.72
N TRP A 137 -20.91 -8.28 -3.12
CA TRP A 137 -19.50 -8.41 -2.72
C TRP A 137 -18.74 -9.26 -3.73
N ASN A 138 -17.47 -8.90 -4.02
CA ASN A 138 -16.56 -9.77 -4.77
C ASN A 138 -16.03 -10.88 -3.87
N MET A 139 -16.87 -11.86 -3.54
CA MET A 139 -16.50 -12.99 -2.68
C MET A 139 -16.23 -14.26 -3.47
N ARG A 140 -15.12 -14.91 -3.13
CA ARG A 140 -14.74 -16.23 -3.65
C ARG A 140 -14.37 -17.15 -2.50
N SER A 141 -14.54 -18.45 -2.72
CA SER A 141 -14.04 -19.46 -1.79
C SER A 141 -13.47 -20.60 -2.60
N GLY A 142 -12.18 -20.84 -2.43
CA GLY A 142 -11.55 -22.10 -2.82
C GLY A 142 -11.76 -23.16 -1.74
N GLU A 143 -11.03 -24.26 -1.87
CA GLU A 143 -11.03 -25.36 -0.90
C GLU A 143 -10.52 -24.89 0.47
N GLU A 144 -9.33 -24.28 0.51
CA GLU A 144 -8.65 -23.89 1.75
C GLU A 144 -8.72 -22.39 2.10
N TRP A 145 -9.36 -21.57 1.26
CA TRP A 145 -9.39 -20.12 1.43
C TRP A 145 -10.73 -19.50 1.07
N LYS A 146 -10.94 -18.28 1.59
CA LYS A 146 -12.00 -17.34 1.20
C LYS A 146 -11.34 -16.04 0.78
N ALA A 147 -11.85 -15.38 -0.25
CA ALA A 147 -11.34 -14.09 -0.70
C ALA A 147 -12.48 -13.07 -0.77
N LEU A 148 -12.14 -11.82 -0.50
CA LEU A 148 -13.03 -10.66 -0.53
C LEU A 148 -12.34 -9.54 -1.30
N GLY A 149 -12.95 -9.07 -2.39
CA GLY A 149 -12.51 -7.88 -3.12
C GLY A 149 -13.35 -6.66 -2.73
N ILE A 150 -12.72 -5.61 -2.22
CA ILE A 150 -13.37 -4.39 -1.77
C ILE A 150 -13.00 -3.25 -2.73
N PRO A 151 -13.98 -2.66 -3.45
CA PRO A 151 -13.73 -1.57 -4.37
C PRO A 151 -13.42 -0.25 -3.65
N TYR A 152 -12.53 0.53 -4.25
CA TYR A 152 -12.42 1.97 -3.97
C TYR A 152 -13.46 2.75 -4.79
N GLN A 153 -13.77 4.00 -4.43
CA GLN A 153 -14.87 4.81 -4.99
C GLN A 153 -14.92 4.90 -6.52
N THR A 154 -13.76 4.85 -7.20
CA THR A 154 -13.70 4.96 -8.67
C THR A 154 -13.90 3.61 -9.38
N ARG A 155 -13.97 2.49 -8.64
CA ARG A 155 -13.91 1.12 -9.16
C ARG A 155 -12.79 0.92 -10.19
N LYS A 156 -11.68 1.65 -10.05
CA LYS A 156 -10.43 1.43 -10.83
C LYS A 156 -9.40 0.60 -10.06
N ALA A 157 -9.61 0.43 -8.76
CA ALA A 157 -8.76 -0.33 -7.85
C ALA A 157 -9.61 -1.09 -6.85
N TRP A 158 -9.06 -2.20 -6.35
CA TRP A 158 -9.67 -3.06 -5.34
C TRP A 158 -8.62 -3.51 -4.33
N LEU A 159 -8.99 -3.62 -3.07
CA LEU A 159 -8.24 -4.40 -2.09
C LEU A 159 -8.80 -5.83 -2.07
N PHE A 160 -7.95 -6.82 -2.33
CA PHE A 160 -8.29 -8.22 -2.14
C PHE A 160 -7.74 -8.74 -0.82
N ILE A 161 -8.62 -9.27 0.02
CA ILE A 161 -8.27 -9.94 1.27
C ILE A 161 -8.49 -11.43 1.07
N VAL A 162 -7.43 -12.22 1.19
CA VAL A 162 -7.49 -13.69 1.14
C VAL A 162 -7.27 -14.23 2.53
N LEU A 163 -8.24 -14.99 3.02
CA LEU A 163 -8.29 -15.55 4.35
C LEU A 163 -8.26 -17.09 4.28
N PRO A 164 -7.23 -17.75 4.83
CA PRO A 164 -7.25 -19.21 5.02
C PRO A 164 -8.46 -19.63 5.87
N LYS A 165 -9.14 -20.72 5.51
CA LYS A 165 -10.25 -21.26 6.31
C LYS A 165 -9.76 -21.89 7.60
N LYS A 166 -8.60 -22.55 7.57
CA LYS A 166 -7.98 -23.16 8.74
C LYS A 166 -7.30 -22.09 9.59
N ARG A 167 -7.51 -22.14 10.91
CA ARG A 167 -6.76 -21.32 11.87
C ARG A 167 -5.26 -21.60 11.73
N ASN A 168 -4.44 -20.55 11.62
CA ASN A 168 -2.99 -20.64 11.33
C ASN A 168 -2.65 -21.25 9.96
N GLY A 169 -3.60 -21.34 9.02
CA GLY A 169 -3.40 -21.89 7.68
C GLY A 169 -2.65 -20.98 6.70
N LEU A 170 -2.19 -19.79 7.13
CA LEU A 170 -1.56 -18.82 6.23
C LEU A 170 -0.28 -19.37 5.60
N SER A 171 0.56 -20.09 6.35
CA SER A 171 1.79 -20.67 5.81
C SER A 171 1.49 -21.71 4.72
N THR A 172 0.49 -22.57 4.93
CA THR A 172 0.06 -23.56 3.95
C THR A 172 -0.50 -22.87 2.71
N LEU A 173 -1.36 -21.86 2.89
CA LEU A 173 -1.92 -21.09 1.79
C LEU A 173 -0.82 -20.44 0.95
N LEU A 174 0.17 -19.78 1.58
CA LEU A 174 1.26 -19.12 0.85
C LEU A 174 2.10 -20.10 0.03
N LYS A 175 2.25 -21.37 0.46
CA LYS A 175 2.96 -22.40 -0.30
C LYS A 175 2.20 -22.87 -1.54
N SER A 176 0.87 -22.84 -1.50
CA SER A 176 0.01 -23.26 -2.62
C SER A 176 -0.55 -22.09 -3.43
N PHE A 177 -0.24 -20.84 -3.05
CA PHE A 177 -0.75 -19.65 -3.71
C PHE A 177 0.07 -19.37 -4.97
N ASP A 178 -0.49 -19.73 -6.12
CA ASP A 178 0.14 -19.53 -7.43
C ASP A 178 -0.66 -18.56 -8.31
N TYR A 179 -0.20 -18.40 -9.57
CA TYR A 179 -0.88 -17.57 -10.55
C TYR A 179 -2.30 -18.04 -10.86
N ALA A 180 -2.58 -19.35 -10.83
CA ALA A 180 -3.91 -19.88 -11.11
C ALA A 180 -4.90 -19.49 -10.01
N VAL A 181 -4.50 -19.59 -8.73
CA VAL A 181 -5.28 -19.13 -7.59
C VAL A 181 -5.49 -17.61 -7.65
N PHE A 182 -4.44 -16.84 -7.90
CA PHE A 182 -4.55 -15.39 -8.06
C PHE A 182 -5.50 -15.01 -9.19
N LYS A 183 -5.37 -15.66 -10.35
CA LYS A 183 -6.23 -15.45 -11.51
C LYS A 183 -7.68 -15.81 -11.18
N ASP A 184 -7.95 -16.91 -10.49
CA ASP A 184 -9.31 -17.31 -10.10
C ASP A 184 -9.98 -16.25 -9.19
N ILE A 185 -9.21 -15.68 -8.25
CA ILE A 185 -9.66 -14.60 -7.37
C ILE A 185 -9.97 -13.32 -8.17
N THR A 186 -9.20 -13.01 -9.20
CA THR A 186 -9.21 -11.69 -9.88
C THR A 186 -9.95 -11.64 -11.22
N THR A 187 -10.03 -12.73 -11.99
CA THR A 187 -10.58 -12.69 -13.37
C THR A 187 -12.06 -13.00 -13.49
N ARG A 188 -12.67 -13.62 -12.48
CA ARG A 188 -14.09 -13.96 -12.50
C ARG A 188 -14.80 -13.18 -11.39
N PHE A 189 -15.06 -11.91 -11.64
CA PHE A 189 -16.02 -11.15 -10.86
C PHE A 189 -17.41 -11.74 -11.11
N VAL A 190 -17.86 -12.63 -10.24
CA VAL A 190 -19.26 -13.04 -10.23
C VAL A 190 -19.89 -12.22 -9.13
N PHE A 191 -20.81 -11.34 -9.53
CA PHE A 191 -21.80 -10.76 -8.64
C PHE A 191 -22.53 -11.91 -7.98
N LYS A 192 -22.11 -12.28 -6.77
CA LYS A 192 -22.85 -13.25 -6.01
C LYS A 192 -23.90 -12.47 -5.23
N GLN A 193 -25.17 -12.67 -5.57
CA GLN A 193 -26.25 -12.21 -4.71
C GLN A 193 -26.10 -12.90 -3.35
N VAL A 194 -25.82 -12.10 -2.33
CA VAL A 194 -25.66 -12.60 -0.97
C VAL A 194 -27.03 -12.61 -0.31
N LYS A 195 -27.50 -13.79 0.12
CA LYS A 195 -28.89 -14.00 0.60
C LYS A 195 -29.14 -13.52 2.05
N ARG A 196 -28.14 -13.05 2.78
CA ARG A 196 -28.24 -12.61 4.19
C ARG A 196 -27.25 -11.47 4.47
N LYS A 197 -27.45 -10.76 5.59
CA LYS A 197 -26.53 -9.73 6.10
C LYS A 197 -25.13 -10.34 6.32
N ASP A 198 -24.30 -10.37 5.28
CA ASP A 198 -22.91 -10.75 5.41
C ASP A 198 -22.14 -9.50 5.86
N ILE A 199 -21.68 -9.55 7.10
CA ILE A 199 -20.87 -8.50 7.71
C ILE A 199 -19.42 -8.83 7.37
N SER A 200 -18.75 -7.96 6.61
CA SER A 200 -17.29 -8.02 6.55
C SER A 200 -16.74 -7.23 7.72
N SER A 201 -16.15 -7.92 8.70
CA SER A 201 -15.39 -7.27 9.77
C SER A 201 -13.91 -7.33 9.42
N ILE A 202 -13.28 -6.17 9.26
CA ILE A 202 -11.86 -6.05 8.92
C ILE A 202 -11.18 -5.18 9.97
N HIS A 203 -9.90 -5.43 10.22
CA HIS A 203 -9.12 -4.57 11.09
C HIS A 203 -8.65 -3.32 10.34
N ARG A 204 -8.78 -2.14 10.95
CA ARG A 204 -8.16 -0.92 10.42
C ARG A 204 -6.65 -1.03 10.54
N ARG A 205 -5.93 -0.94 9.42
CA ARG A 205 -4.47 -1.03 9.41
C ARG A 205 -3.84 -0.03 8.45
N LEU A 206 -2.75 0.60 8.90
CA LEU A 206 -1.77 1.25 8.04
C LEU A 206 -0.64 0.25 7.77
N ILE A 207 -0.29 0.05 6.50
CA ILE A 207 0.79 -0.85 6.10
C ILE A 207 1.89 0.01 5.47
N SER A 208 3.08 -0.04 6.06
CA SER A 208 4.33 0.44 5.48
C SER A 208 5.27 -0.75 5.38
N CYS A 209 5.93 -0.92 4.24
CA CYS A 209 6.88 -2.00 4.01
C CYS A 209 8.04 -1.46 3.21
N ASP A 210 9.25 -1.64 3.73
CA ASP A 210 10.49 -1.22 3.10
C ASP A 210 11.33 -2.48 2.86
N PHE A 211 11.89 -2.58 1.65
CA PHE A 211 12.75 -3.69 1.26
C PHE A 211 14.01 -3.11 0.63
N SER A 212 15.17 -3.53 1.13
CA SER A 212 16.45 -3.26 0.50
C SER A 212 17.06 -4.57 0.02
N THR A 213 17.77 -4.53 -1.09
CA THR A 213 18.59 -5.64 -1.55
C THR A 213 19.93 -5.04 -1.96
N ILE A 214 20.94 -5.30 -1.14
CA ILE A 214 22.32 -4.98 -1.46
C ILE A 214 22.85 -6.20 -2.23
N LYS A 215 23.27 -6.00 -3.48
CA LYS A 215 23.93 -7.03 -4.28
C LYS A 215 25.41 -6.70 -4.43
#